data_AF-A0A7S1SI92-F1
#
_entry.id   AF-A0A7S1SI92-F1
#
_cell.length_a   1.000
_cell.length_b   1.000
_cell.length_c   1.000
_cell.angle_alpha   90.00
_cell.angle_beta   90.00
_cell.angle_gamma   90.00
#
_symmetry.space_group_name_H-M   'P 1'
#
loop_
_entity.id
_entity.type
_entity.pdbx_description
1 polymer ?
#
loop_
_entity_poly.entity_id
_entity_poly.type
_entity_poly.pdbx_seq_one_letter_code
_entity_poly.pdbx_strand_id
1 'polypeptide(L)'
;APNFDGSQMEPTVLPARVPHLLVNGASGIAVGIATKIPPHNLAEVVAGLRAMIRNPDITNAQLMKHIPGPDFPTGGLMLAGGGLSDAYATGRGGVTLRATVTIELPEAEVVGGGAAGGSKR
;
A
#
# COMPACT_ATOMS: atom_id res chain seq x y z
N ALA A 1 14.83 30.63 -3.98
CA ALA A 1 15.81 30.79 -5.05
C ALA A 1 15.19 31.69 -6.13
N PRO A 2 15.98 32.48 -6.87
CA PRO A 2 15.47 33.13 -8.07
C PRO A 2 14.93 32.07 -9.05
N ASN A 3 13.88 32.41 -9.80
CA ASN A 3 13.37 31.60 -10.89
C ASN A 3 14.36 31.58 -12.09
N PHE A 4 14.04 30.87 -13.17
CA PHE A 4 15.00 30.60 -14.26
C PHE A 4 15.57 31.86 -14.95
N ASP A 5 14.84 32.98 -14.96
CA ASP A 5 15.24 34.25 -15.58
C ASP A 5 15.56 35.35 -14.55
N GLY A 6 15.47 35.05 -13.25
CA GLY A 6 15.77 35.98 -12.15
C GLY A 6 14.71 37.05 -11.89
N SER A 7 13.55 37.01 -12.55
CA SER A 7 12.47 37.99 -12.38
C SER A 7 11.64 37.79 -11.10
N GLN A 8 11.60 36.55 -10.58
CA GLN A 8 10.79 36.18 -9.42
C GLN A 8 11.57 35.30 -8.44
N MET A 9 11.02 35.17 -7.23
CA MET A 9 11.56 34.29 -6.18
C MET A 9 10.62 33.10 -5.97
N GLU A 10 11.19 31.89 -6.00
CA GLU A 10 10.47 30.64 -5.76
C GLU A 10 11.01 29.93 -4.51
N PRO A 11 10.13 29.27 -3.73
CA PRO A 11 10.57 28.44 -2.61
C PRO A 11 11.26 27.17 -3.13
N THR A 12 12.42 26.83 -2.57
CA THR A 12 13.14 25.59 -2.93
C THR A 12 12.48 24.35 -2.33
N VAL A 13 11.75 24.52 -1.22
CA VAL A 13 10.94 23.49 -0.57
C VAL A 13 9.66 24.14 -0.05
N LEU A 14 8.57 23.38 -0.03
CA LEU A 14 7.34 23.82 0.61
C LEU A 14 7.33 23.43 2.09
N PRO A 15 6.80 24.26 2.99
CA PRO A 15 6.58 23.89 4.38
C PRO A 15 5.53 22.78 4.47
N ALA A 16 5.98 21.53 4.53
CA ALA A 16 5.12 20.36 4.61
C ALA A 16 4.82 19.98 6.06
N ARG A 17 3.55 20.10 6.48
CA ARG A 17 3.08 19.62 7.79
C ARG A 17 2.76 18.13 7.84
N VAL A 18 2.72 17.50 6.67
CA VAL A 18 2.33 16.10 6.47
C VAL A 18 3.42 15.41 5.66
N PRO A 19 3.81 14.15 5.97
CA PRO A 19 4.85 13.41 5.26
C PRO A 19 4.39 12.98 3.84
N HIS A 20 4.27 13.94 2.94
CA HIS A 20 3.69 13.78 1.59
C HIS A 20 4.35 12.67 0.76
N LEU A 21 5.68 12.55 0.86
CA LEU A 21 6.44 11.56 0.08
C LEU A 21 5.98 10.13 0.37
N LEU A 22 5.73 9.79 1.63
CA LEU A 22 5.29 8.45 2.01
C LEU A 22 3.79 8.25 1.79
N VAL A 23 2.99 9.28 2.09
CA VAL A 23 1.53 9.22 1.97
C VAL A 23 1.10 9.02 0.52
N ASN A 24 1.67 9.79 -0.41
CA ASN A 24 1.30 9.73 -1.81
C ASN A 24 2.20 8.79 -2.63
N GLY A 25 3.40 8.49 -2.12
CA GLY A 25 4.43 7.83 -2.90
C GLY A 25 5.08 8.73 -3.95
N ALA A 26 5.94 8.14 -4.76
CA ALA A 26 6.61 8.80 -5.89
C ALA A 26 6.99 7.78 -6.95
N SER A 27 6.88 8.16 -8.23
CA SER A 27 7.37 7.35 -9.35
C SER A 27 8.07 8.26 -10.33
N GLY A 28 9.30 7.92 -10.72
CA GLY A 28 10.10 8.74 -11.62
C GLY A 28 11.27 7.98 -12.22
N ILE A 29 11.61 8.29 -13.46
CA ILE A 29 12.75 7.74 -14.19
C ILE A 29 13.61 8.91 -14.61
N ALA A 30 14.89 8.87 -14.27
CA ALA A 30 15.88 9.84 -14.69
C ALA A 30 17.01 9.12 -15.45
N VAL A 31 18.10 9.83 -15.75
CA VAL A 31 19.24 9.25 -16.47
C VAL A 31 20.01 8.31 -15.55
N GLY A 32 19.91 7.00 -15.80
CA GLY A 32 20.62 5.96 -15.07
C GLY A 32 20.01 5.55 -13.72
N ILE A 33 18.90 6.15 -13.31
CA ILE A 33 18.20 5.82 -12.05
C ILE A 33 16.68 5.83 -12.22
N ALA A 34 15.99 5.04 -11.41
CA ALA A 34 14.55 5.03 -11.29
C ALA A 34 14.13 4.97 -9.82
N THR A 35 12.99 5.56 -9.50
CA THR A 35 12.39 5.57 -8.16
C THR A 35 10.96 5.11 -8.24
N LYS A 36 10.57 4.24 -7.31
CA LYS A 36 9.18 3.84 -7.09
C LYS A 36 8.94 3.63 -5.60
N ILE A 37 8.20 4.55 -5.00
CA ILE A 37 7.80 4.54 -3.59
C ILE A 37 6.27 4.38 -3.58
N PRO A 38 5.72 3.32 -2.98
CA PRO A 38 4.28 3.13 -2.92
C PRO A 38 3.64 4.07 -1.88
N PRO A 39 2.35 4.41 -2.03
CA PRO A 39 1.60 5.19 -1.06
C PRO A 39 1.41 4.44 0.27
N HIS A 40 1.23 5.19 1.36
CA HIS A 40 1.02 4.65 2.71
C HIS A 40 -0.10 5.39 3.42
N ASN A 41 -0.71 4.71 4.39
CA ASN A 41 -1.76 5.31 5.18
C ASN A 41 -1.23 6.42 6.10
N LEU A 42 -1.87 7.59 6.09
CA LEU A 42 -1.44 8.75 6.89
C LEU A 42 -1.43 8.46 8.39
N ALA A 43 -2.45 7.76 8.92
CA ALA A 43 -2.57 7.51 10.35
C ALA A 43 -1.43 6.59 10.83
N GLU A 44 -1.09 5.58 10.04
CA GLU A 44 0.01 4.65 10.30
C GLU A 44 1.36 5.35 10.26
N VAL A 45 1.60 6.18 9.24
CA VAL A 45 2.84 6.95 9.13
C VAL A 45 3.00 7.90 10.33
N VAL A 46 1.95 8.61 10.73
CA VAL A 46 1.99 9.49 11.91
C VAL A 46 2.22 8.69 13.20
N ALA A 47 1.63 7.50 13.33
CA ALA A 47 1.87 6.61 14.46
C ALA A 47 3.33 6.14 14.52
N GLY A 48 3.92 5.78 13.37
CA GLY A 48 5.34 5.42 13.23
C GLY A 48 6.26 6.58 13.58
N LEU A 49 6.00 7.78 13.06
CA LEU A 49 6.75 8.99 13.40
C LEU A 49 6.70 9.30 14.90
N ARG A 50 5.52 9.19 15.52
CA ARG A 50 5.38 9.36 16.98
C ARG A 50 6.14 8.29 17.76
N ALA A 51 6.25 7.07 17.23
CA ALA A 51 7.08 6.02 17.82
C ALA A 51 8.58 6.36 17.73
N MET A 52 9.06 6.85 16.58
CA MET A 52 10.44 7.31 16.40
C MET A 52 10.79 8.48 17.32
N ILE A 53 9.89 9.44 17.50
CA ILE A 53 10.11 10.58 18.41
C ILE A 53 10.30 10.11 19.85
N ARG A 54 9.57 9.06 20.28
CA ARG A 54 9.66 8.53 21.64
C ARG A 54 10.84 7.57 21.82
N ASN A 55 11.23 6.85 20.78
CA ASN A 55 12.35 5.94 20.78
C ASN A 55 13.18 6.16 19.50
N PRO A 56 14.24 6.98 19.56
CA PRO A 56 15.12 7.23 18.43
C PRO A 56 15.82 5.97 17.89
N ASP A 57 16.03 4.96 18.74
CA ASP A 57 16.68 3.68 18.39
C ASP A 57 15.68 2.60 17.93
N ILE A 58 14.45 3.01 17.58
CA ILE A 58 13.44 2.07 17.09
C ILE A 58 13.92 1.36 15.83
N THR A 59 13.82 0.04 15.85
CA THR A 59 14.24 -0.82 14.73
C THR A 59 13.20 -0.85 13.62
N ASN A 60 13.62 -1.20 12.40
CA ASN A 60 12.71 -1.38 11.26
C ASN A 60 11.59 -2.38 11.58
N ALA A 61 11.91 -3.49 12.23
CA ALA A 61 10.92 -4.50 12.62
C ALA A 61 9.88 -3.96 13.63
N GLN A 62 10.27 -3.02 14.50
CA GLN A 62 9.34 -2.35 15.41
C GLN A 62 8.51 -1.28 14.68
N LEU A 63 9.10 -0.55 13.73
CA LEU A 63 8.38 0.41 12.90
C LEU A 63 7.33 -0.26 12.01
N MET A 64 7.62 -1.45 11.48
CA MET A 64 6.67 -2.24 10.70
C MET A 64 5.42 -2.65 11.49
N LYS A 65 5.46 -2.64 12.83
CA LYS A 65 4.25 -2.85 13.65
C LYS A 65 3.32 -1.64 13.62
N HIS A 66 3.85 -0.45 13.35
CA HIS A 66 3.09 0.79 13.22
C HIS A 66 2.71 1.09 11.77
N ILE A 67 3.55 0.67 10.81
CA ILE A 67 3.33 0.82 9.37
C ILE A 67 3.41 -0.59 8.76
N PRO A 68 2.32 -1.36 8.77
CA PRO A 68 2.30 -2.75 8.31
C PRO A 68 2.67 -2.90 6.83
N GLY A 69 2.31 -1.90 6.02
CA GLY A 69 2.61 -1.93 4.59
C GLY A 69 2.08 -0.71 3.83
N PRO A 70 2.19 -0.74 2.50
CA PRO A 70 1.65 0.29 1.63
C PRO A 70 0.12 0.20 1.53
N ASP A 71 -0.53 1.34 1.34
CA ASP A 71 -1.98 1.49 1.23
C ASP A 71 -2.33 2.07 -0.15
N PHE A 72 -2.93 1.26 -1.01
CA PHE A 72 -3.23 1.64 -2.39
C PHE A 72 -4.65 2.21 -2.48
N PRO A 73 -4.85 3.37 -3.14
CA PRO A 73 -6.18 3.98 -3.25
C PRO A 73 -7.18 3.12 -4.02
N THR A 74 -6.69 2.17 -4.83
CA THR A 74 -7.50 1.20 -5.58
C THR A 74 -7.94 -0.01 -4.75
N GLY A 75 -7.50 -0.11 -3.49
CA GLY A 75 -7.60 -1.31 -2.68
C GLY A 75 -6.82 -2.49 -3.30
N GLY A 76 -7.29 -3.70 -3.01
CA GLY A 76 -6.66 -4.95 -3.42
C GLY A 76 -6.08 -5.73 -2.25
N LEU A 77 -5.67 -6.96 -2.52
CA LEU A 77 -5.06 -7.84 -1.54
C LEU A 77 -3.54 -7.85 -1.75
N MET A 78 -2.79 -7.37 -0.76
CA MET A 78 -1.34 -7.54 -0.74
C MET A 78 -1.01 -8.95 -0.28
N LEU A 79 -0.24 -9.69 -1.07
CA LEU A 79 0.23 -11.02 -0.69
C LEU A 79 1.38 -10.88 0.31
N ALA A 80 1.20 -11.44 1.50
CA ALA A 80 2.23 -11.47 2.52
C ALA A 80 3.46 -12.24 2.02
N GLY A 81 4.63 -11.59 2.06
CA GLY A 81 5.92 -12.17 1.67
C GLY A 81 7.08 -11.30 2.16
N GLY A 82 8.31 -11.82 2.09
CA GLY A 82 9.52 -11.14 2.59
C GLY A 82 9.93 -9.89 1.77
N GLY A 83 9.38 -9.71 0.57
CA GLY A 83 9.74 -8.59 -0.30
C GLY A 83 9.44 -7.21 0.29
N LEU A 84 8.45 -7.11 1.20
CA LEU A 84 8.13 -5.86 1.88
C LEU A 84 9.14 -5.52 2.99
N SER A 85 9.54 -6.50 3.80
CA SER A 85 10.56 -6.28 4.83
C SER A 85 11.90 -5.90 4.21
N ASP A 86 12.26 -6.53 3.09
CA ASP A 86 13.49 -6.22 2.37
C ASP A 86 13.43 -4.81 1.75
N ALA A 87 12.27 -4.42 1.21
CA ALA A 87 12.04 -3.07 0.70
C ALA A 87 12.24 -2.01 1.78
N TYR A 88 11.72 -2.22 2.99
CA TYR A 88 11.89 -1.28 4.10
C TYR A 88 13.30 -1.28 4.70
N ALA A 89 13.98 -2.43 4.71
CA ALA A 89 15.34 -2.51 5.24
C ALA A 89 16.41 -1.94 4.29
N THR A 90 16.25 -2.15 2.99
CA THR A 90 17.29 -1.87 1.99
C THR A 90 16.91 -0.78 0.98
N GLY A 91 15.64 -0.37 0.95
CA GLY A 91 15.08 0.48 -0.11
C GLY A 91 14.82 -0.26 -1.42
N ARG A 92 15.11 -1.57 -1.49
CA ARG A 92 14.87 -2.42 -2.67
C ARG A 92 14.07 -3.65 -2.28
N GLY A 93 13.03 -3.91 -3.05
CA GLY A 93 12.13 -5.03 -2.83
C GLY A 93 10.85 -4.79 -3.60
N GLY A 94 9.88 -5.68 -3.42
CA GLY A 94 8.63 -5.63 -4.14
C GLY A 94 7.50 -6.23 -3.33
N VAL A 95 6.30 -5.74 -3.60
CA VAL A 95 5.05 -6.30 -3.09
C VAL A 95 4.22 -6.82 -4.25
N THR A 96 3.57 -7.96 -4.05
CA THR A 96 2.64 -8.50 -5.03
C THR A 96 1.22 -8.12 -4.62
N LEU A 97 0.53 -7.41 -5.51
CA LEU A 97 -0.88 -7.08 -5.37
C LEU A 97 -1.72 -8.05 -6.17
N ARG A 98 -2.84 -8.49 -5.59
CA ARG A 98 -3.84 -9.34 -6.21
C ARG A 98 -5.20 -8.63 -6.18
N ALA A 99 -5.98 -8.80 -7.24
CA ALA A 99 -7.36 -8.34 -7.28
C ALA A 99 -8.25 -9.18 -6.33
N THR A 100 -9.21 -8.52 -5.68
CA THR A 100 -10.26 -9.22 -4.93
C THR A 100 -11.29 -9.73 -5.92
N VAL A 101 -11.51 -11.05 -5.94
CA VAL A 101 -12.46 -11.70 -6.84
C VAL A 101 -13.38 -12.60 -6.01
N THR A 102 -14.68 -12.49 -6.25
CA THR A 102 -15.70 -13.38 -5.69
C THR A 102 -16.33 -14.14 -6.85
N ILE A 103 -16.39 -15.47 -6.76
CA ILE A 103 -17.01 -16.32 -7.78
C ILE A 103 -18.42 -16.66 -7.27
N GLU A 104 -19.44 -16.18 -7.97
CA GLU A 104 -20.83 -16.56 -7.73
C GLU A 104 -21.18 -17.76 -8.61
N LEU A 105 -21.71 -18.81 -7.98
CA LEU A 105 -22.26 -19.96 -8.70
C LEU A 105 -23.73 -19.67 -9.01
N PRO A 106 -24.24 -20.03 -10.20
CA PRO A 106 -25.66 -19.92 -10.49
C PRO A 106 -26.44 -20.75 -9.48
N GLU A 107 -27.57 -20.21 -9.00
CA GLU A 107 -28.55 -21.00 -8.27
C GLU A 107 -28.92 -22.20 -9.15
N ALA A 108 -28.74 -23.41 -8.62
CA ALA A 108 -29.29 -24.57 -9.28
C ALA A 108 -30.80 -24.33 -9.36
N GLU A 109 -31.33 -24.19 -10.59
CA GLU A 109 -32.76 -24.38 -10.81
C GLU A 109 -33.09 -25.75 -10.23
N VAL A 110 -33.67 -25.75 -9.03
CA VAL A 110 -34.35 -26.90 -8.50
C VAL A 110 -35.54 -27.07 -9.42
N VAL A 111 -35.35 -27.88 -10.46
CA VAL A 111 -36.44 -28.34 -11.33
C VAL A 111 -37.48 -28.94 -10.39
N GLY A 112 -38.57 -28.20 -10.25
CA GLY A 112 -39.69 -28.52 -9.38
C GLY A 112 -40.21 -29.92 -9.65
N GLY A 113 -40.64 -30.55 -8.56
CA GLY A 113 -41.00 -31.95 -8.50
C GLY A 113 -42.02 -32.43 -9.52
N GLY A 114 -41.90 -33.72 -9.84
CA GLY A 114 -42.79 -34.44 -10.73
C GLY A 114 -42.56 -35.95 -10.67
N ALA A 115 -43.20 -36.56 -9.67
CA ALA A 115 -43.73 -37.93 -9.68
C ALA A 115 -42.81 -39.16 -9.47
N ALA A 116 -43.21 -39.90 -8.42
CA ALA A 116 -43.44 -41.35 -8.38
C ALA A 116 -42.26 -42.32 -8.23
N GLY A 117 -42.31 -43.09 -7.14
CA GLY A 117 -41.58 -44.35 -7.03
C GLY A 117 -41.39 -44.79 -5.58
N GLY A 118 -42.46 -45.24 -4.92
CA GLY A 118 -42.32 -45.88 -3.61
C GLY A 118 -41.62 -47.23 -3.70
N SER A 119 -40.95 -47.65 -2.61
CA SER A 119 -41.00 -49.02 -2.10
C SER A 119 -40.19 -49.15 -0.81
N LYS A 120 -40.94 -49.33 0.30
CA LYS A 120 -40.71 -50.29 1.39
C LYS A 120 -39.26 -50.78 1.62
N ARG A 121 -38.69 -50.38 2.76
CA ARG A 121 -38.23 -51.17 3.93
C ARG A 121 -37.01 -50.52 4.57
#